data_AF-A0A7Z9IPF9-F1
#
_entry.id   AF-A0A7Z9IPF9-F1
#
_cell.length_a   1.000
_cell.length_b   1.000
_cell.length_c   1.000
_cell.angle_alpha   90.00
_cell.angle_beta   90.00
_cell.angle_gamma   90.00
#
_symmetry.space_group_name_H-M   'P 1'
#
loop_
_entity.id
_entity.type
_entity.pdbx_description
1 polymer ?
#
loop_
_entity_poly.entity_id
_entity_poly.type
_entity_poly.pdbx_seq_one_letter_code
_entity_poly.pdbx_strand_id
1 'polypeptide(L)' 'LYGGSVNDKNMESFLSLEGIDGVLIGSASLTIDSFLRIIKKVSDSQYLK' A
#
# COMPACT_ATOMS: atom_id res chain seq x y z
N LEU A 1 -0.18 -8.61 7.37
CA LEU A 1 0.67 -7.62 6.67
C LEU A 1 1.47 -8.30 5.56
N TYR A 2 1.52 -7.73 4.35
CA TYR A 2 2.35 -8.19 3.23
C TYR A 2 3.53 -7.25 2.99
N GLY A 3 4.77 -7.77 3.00
CA GLY A 3 6.00 -6.98 2.89
C GLY A 3 6.83 -7.24 1.64
N GLY A 4 6.22 -7.72 0.56
CA GLY A 4 6.90 -7.89 -0.73
C GLY A 4 7.17 -6.57 -1.45
N SER A 5 7.43 -6.65 -2.77
CA SER A 5 7.65 -5.46 -3.60
C SER A 5 6.33 -4.73 -3.87
N VAL A 6 5.97 -3.82 -2.95
CA VAL A 6 4.73 -3.03 -2.99
C VAL A 6 5.03 -1.59 -3.42
N ASN A 7 4.18 -1.06 -4.30
CA ASN A 7 4.19 0.33 -4.76
C ASN A 7 2.75 0.83 -5.05
N ASP A 8 2.62 2.09 -5.46
CA ASP A 8 1.35 2.75 -5.77
C ASP A 8 0.53 2.09 -6.90
N LYS A 9 1.16 1.25 -7.73
CA LYS A 9 0.51 0.58 -8.87
C LYS A 9 -0.07 -0.79 -8.51
N ASN A 10 0.49 -1.49 -7.52
CA ASN A 10 0.12 -2.88 -7.22
C ASN A 10 -0.43 -3.08 -5.79
N MET A 11 -0.37 -2.07 -4.91
CA MET A 11 -0.77 -2.26 -3.52
C MET A 11 -2.23 -2.73 -3.35
N GLU A 12 -3.15 -2.28 -4.21
CA GLU A 12 -4.58 -2.59 -4.14
C GLU A 12 -4.85 -4.08 -4.35
N SER A 13 -4.08 -4.74 -5.24
CA SER A 13 -4.23 -6.17 -5.49
C SER A 13 -3.83 -7.02 -4.29
N PHE A 14 -2.96 -6.51 -3.42
CA PHE A 14 -2.60 -7.20 -2.17
C PHE A 14 -3.62 -6.92 -1.08
N LEU A 15 -4.07 -5.67 -0.94
CA LEU A 15 -5.08 -5.29 0.06
C LEU A 15 -6.47 -5.89 -0.22
N SER A 16 -6.76 -6.30 -1.47
CA SER A 16 -7.99 -7.01 -1.81
C SER A 16 -7.99 -8.49 -1.43
N LEU A 17 -6.84 -9.06 -1.04
CA LEU A 17 -6.74 -10.48 -0.70
C LEU A 17 -7.24 -10.75 0.71
N GLU A 18 -8.05 -11.79 0.86
CA GLU A 18 -8.46 -12.29 2.17
C GLU A 18 -7.24 -12.69 3.00
N GLY A 19 -7.20 -12.27 4.26
CA GLY A 19 -6.07 -12.52 5.17
C GLY A 19 -4.91 -11.52 5.08
N ILE A 20 -5.01 -10.47 4.23
CA ILE A 20 -4.03 -9.37 4.20
C ILE A 20 -4.65 -8.08 4.75
N ASP A 21 -4.29 -7.72 5.97
CA ASP A 21 -4.80 -6.51 6.63
C ASP A 21 -4.02 -5.23 6.29
N GLY A 22 -2.97 -5.31 5.48
CA GLY A 22 -2.10 -4.17 5.22
C GLY A 22 -0.83 -4.54 4.47
N VAL A 23 -0.10 -3.51 4.02
CA VAL A 23 1.17 -3.65 3.29
C VAL A 23 2.31 -2.94 4.03
N LEU A 24 3.52 -3.51 3.95
CA LEU A 24 4.76 -2.90 4.45
C LEU A 24 5.58 -2.41 3.26
N ILE A 25 5.77 -1.09 3.17
CA ILE A 25 6.41 -0.45 2.01
C ILE A 25 7.93 -0.35 2.22
N GLY A 26 8.70 -0.98 1.32
CA GLY A 26 10.16 -0.93 1.29
C GLY A 26 10.70 0.27 0.49
N SER A 27 11.44 0.02 -0.59
CA SER A 27 12.12 1.06 -1.39
C SER A 27 11.19 2.17 -1.90
N ALA A 28 9.92 1.85 -2.19
CA ALA A 28 8.91 2.83 -2.61
C ALA A 28 8.58 3.89 -1.52
N SER A 29 9.01 3.68 -0.27
CA SER A 29 8.92 4.68 0.81
C SER A 29 10.05 5.72 0.77
N LEU A 30 11.15 5.44 0.06
CA LEU A 30 12.33 6.31 0.00
C LEU A 30 12.16 7.49 -0.96
N THR A 31 11.10 7.49 -1.77
CA THR A 31 10.76 8.60 -2.66
C THR A 31 9.46 9.24 -2.18
N ILE A 32 9.53 10.53 -1.81
CA ILE A 32 8.40 11.25 -1.20
C ILE A 32 7.12 11.17 -2.04
N ASP A 33 7.23 11.37 -3.36
CA ASP A 33 6.07 11.35 -4.26
C ASP A 33 5.42 9.96 -4.32
N SER A 34 6.23 8.90 -4.32
CA SER A 34 5.74 7.52 -4.30
C SER A 34 5.01 7.23 -2.98
N PHE A 35 5.63 7.59 -1.86
CA PHE A 35 5.08 7.33 -0.55
C PHE A 35 3.78 8.12 -0.29
N LEU A 36 3.73 9.39 -0.70
CA LEU A 36 2.52 10.21 -0.61
C LEU A 36 1.37 9.66 -1.46
N ARG A 37 1.64 9.15 -2.67
CA ARG A 37 0.61 8.50 -3.49
C ARG A 37 0.04 7.27 -2.80
N ILE A 38 0.88 6.45 -2.17
CA ILE A 38 0.44 5.27 -1.41
C ILE A 38 -0.44 5.69 -0.22
N ILE A 39 0.01 6.65 0.59
CA ILE A 39 -0.76 7.14 1.75
C ILE A 39 -2.11 7.68 1.32
N LYS A 40 -2.15 8.50 0.25
CA LYS A 40 -3.39 9.07 -0.27
C LYS A 40 -4.37 7.98 -0.73
N LYS A 41 -3.88 7.00 -1.50
CA LYS A 41 -4.69 5.86 -1.94
C LYS A 41 -5.30 5.07 -0.79
N VAL A 42 -4.53 4.81 0.27
CA VAL A 42 -5.03 4.10 1.47
C VAL A 42 -6.06 4.95 2.21
N SER A 43 -5.79 6.26 2.36
CA SER A 43 -6.66 7.19 3.09
C SER A 43 -8.01 7.41 2.40
N ASP A 44 -8.02 7.41 1.06
CA ASP A 44 -9.23 7.60 0.25
C ASP A 44 -10.03 6.29 0.08
N SER A 45 -9.46 5.14 0.43
CA SER A 45 -10.05 3.81 0.18
C SER A 45 -10.67 3.17 1.42
N GLN A 46 -11.58 2.23 1.19
CA GLN A 46 -12.26 1.41 2.22
C GLN A 46 -11.33 0.46 3.02
N TYR A 47 -10.02 0.53 2.83
CA TYR A 47 -9.05 -0.37 3.48
C TYR A 47 -8.72 0.04 4.92
N LEU A 48 -9.09 1.26 5.32
CA LEU A 48 -9.05 1.69 6.72
C LEU A 48 -10.34 1.21 7.41
N LYS A 49 -10.21 0.15 8.21
CA LYS A 49 -11.23 -0.25 9.18
C LYS A 49 -11.09 0.57 10.47
#